data_AF-A0A8J3BM81-F1
#
_entry.id   AF-A0A8J3BM81-F1
#
_cell.length_a   1.000
_cell.length_b   1.000
_cell.length_c   1.000
_cell.angle_alpha   90.00
_cell.angle_beta   90.00
_cell.angle_gamma   90.00
#
_symmetry.space_group_name_H-M   'P 1'
#
loop_
_entity.id
_entity.type
_entity.pdbx_description
1 polymer ?
#
loop_
_entity_poly.entity_id
_entity_poly.type
_entity_poly.pdbx_seq_one_letter_code
_entity_poly.pdbx_strand_id
1 'polypeptide(L)'
;MKKEGKSLEEVHESIQVNKNTSVWKKILAFFGPAYMISVGYMDPGNWATDIAGGSQFGYTLIWVLLMSNIMALLLQSLSSRLGIVRGRDLAQASRESYPPYINFILYVLAEIAIAACDLAEVLGMAIGLQLLFDIPLIWGVSITVLDTFLLLFLINKGIRKMEAFIITLIAIIGISFFLEMILAKPDIVEIASGLIPSLPNSAALYIAIGIIGATVMPHNLYLHSSLVQTRKFDRTQKGIKQALKYNFVDSAIALNLAFLVNAAILILAASTFFNNGMYEIAEIQDAHKLLEPLLGSKWAPILFALALIAAGQSSTITGTLAGQIVMEGYLNLRIQPWVRRIITRLIAIIPAILTVVILGEGATGKLLVLSQVVLSLQLGFAIIPLIHFVSDKKKMHNFAIKIPMQIGSWLIALIIVGLNAKLVYDEIVGWLETSEHPIYIWVFVIPIAIGASILLVYIIFRPFIRSKLRSPKLVPHIDEVVYNDQLESKPYKQIAIAIDFSNVDRKSIATALHLGGKEAQYTLIHVVETAGALVYGNQIDDYETSSDAGYLKDYKQKIEDKGYNVSIKLGFGNPKKQISKIVNEGGFDVLIMGAHGHNWMKDILLGTTVDTVRHKVNIPIMIVRE
;
A
#
# COMPACT_ATOMS: atom_id res chain seq x y z
N MET A 1 20.41 16.44 4.13
CA MET A 1 19.26 15.70 4.71
C MET A 1 18.49 15.00 3.59
N LYS A 2 18.51 13.67 3.49
CA LYS A 2 17.40 12.98 2.78
C LYS A 2 16.18 13.18 3.67
N LYS A 3 15.17 13.95 3.22
CA LYS A 3 13.86 13.96 3.89
C LYS A 3 13.40 12.50 3.94
N GLU A 4 13.28 11.94 5.14
CA GLU A 4 12.69 10.61 5.28
C GLU A 4 11.23 10.71 4.83
N GLY A 5 10.84 9.84 3.91
CA GLY A 5 9.49 9.84 3.35
C GLY A 5 8.45 9.59 4.43
N LYS A 6 7.31 10.29 4.34
CA LYS A 6 6.13 10.01 5.17
C LYS A 6 5.36 8.83 4.57
N SER A 7 4.63 8.09 5.40
CA SER A 7 3.74 7.04 4.89
C SER A 7 2.54 7.67 4.18
N LEU A 8 2.20 7.16 2.99
CA LEU A 8 1.11 7.65 2.13
C LEU A 8 1.16 9.18 1.96
N GLU A 9 2.26 9.69 1.42
CA GLU A 9 2.50 11.14 1.29
C GLU A 9 1.37 11.90 0.58
N GLU A 10 0.63 11.24 -0.30
CA GLU A 10 -0.49 11.83 -1.03
C GLU A 10 -1.67 12.20 -0.12
N VAL A 11 -1.85 11.49 1.00
CA VAL A 11 -3.00 11.65 1.91
C VAL A 11 -2.61 11.87 3.37
N HIS A 12 -1.32 11.90 3.68
CA HIS A 12 -0.80 12.14 5.03
C HIS A 12 -1.24 13.50 5.58
N GLU A 13 -1.86 13.51 6.78
CA GLU A 13 -2.42 14.71 7.41
C GLU A 13 -3.38 15.53 6.51
N SER A 14 -4.00 14.91 5.50
CA SER A 14 -4.91 15.56 4.56
C SER A 14 -6.23 16.01 5.21
N ILE A 15 -6.67 15.34 6.27
CA ILE A 15 -7.91 15.67 6.97
C ILE A 15 -7.62 16.50 8.23
N GLN A 16 -8.03 17.77 8.21
CA GLN A 16 -7.95 18.63 9.38
C GLN A 16 -9.05 18.31 10.40
N VAL A 17 -8.66 18.02 11.64
CA VAL A 17 -9.58 17.90 12.77
C VAL A 17 -9.68 19.25 13.49
N ASN A 18 -10.73 20.02 13.19
CA ASN A 18 -10.89 21.37 13.72
C ASN A 18 -11.12 21.41 15.24
N LYS A 19 -10.34 22.25 15.94
CA LYS A 19 -10.33 22.39 17.41
C LYS A 19 -11.65 22.93 18.00
N ASN A 20 -12.42 23.74 17.25
CA ASN A 20 -13.62 24.44 17.74
C ASN A 20 -14.97 23.82 17.31
N THR A 21 -14.99 22.52 16.99
CA THR A 21 -16.24 21.82 16.62
C THR A 21 -16.80 20.97 17.77
N SER A 22 -18.09 20.66 17.72
CA SER A 22 -18.76 19.79 18.71
C SER A 22 -18.07 18.41 18.78
N VAL A 23 -18.17 17.75 19.93
CA VAL A 23 -17.58 16.42 20.16
C VAL A 23 -18.00 15.43 19.07
N TRP A 24 -19.27 15.47 18.66
CA TRP A 24 -19.81 14.66 17.56
C TRP A 24 -19.15 14.94 16.21
N LYS A 25 -18.97 16.22 15.83
CA LYS A 25 -18.29 16.57 14.58
C LYS A 25 -16.81 16.17 14.58
N LYS A 26 -16.16 16.18 15.75
CA LYS A 26 -14.79 15.66 15.90
C LYS A 26 -14.73 14.16 15.74
N ILE A 27 -15.64 13.42 16.38
CA ILE A 27 -15.73 11.96 16.24
C ILE A 27 -15.93 11.58 14.78
N LEU A 28 -16.90 12.21 14.10
CA LEU A 28 -17.14 11.97 12.66
C LEU A 28 -15.94 12.29 11.77
N ALA A 29 -15.09 13.26 12.15
CA ALA A 29 -13.87 13.56 11.39
C ALA A 29 -12.76 12.52 11.61
N PHE A 30 -12.76 11.81 12.74
CA PHE A 30 -11.85 10.70 13.02
C PHE A 30 -12.32 9.38 12.44
N PHE A 31 -13.63 9.20 12.24
CA PHE A 31 -14.18 8.00 11.61
C PHE A 31 -13.75 7.87 10.16
N GLY A 32 -13.49 6.63 9.73
CA GLY A 32 -13.09 6.31 8.36
C GLY A 32 -11.97 5.27 8.29
N PRO A 33 -10.80 5.50 8.92
CA PRO A 33 -9.66 4.58 8.83
C PRO A 33 -10.04 3.16 9.25
N ALA A 34 -10.76 3.01 10.38
CA ALA A 34 -11.19 1.69 10.85
C ALA A 34 -12.15 0.98 9.90
N TYR A 35 -13.04 1.72 9.22
CA TYR A 35 -13.96 1.15 8.24
C TYR A 35 -13.23 0.62 7.00
N MET A 36 -12.17 1.31 6.58
CA MET A 36 -11.31 0.79 5.51
C MET A 36 -10.65 -0.53 5.93
N ILE A 37 -10.32 -0.69 7.21
CA ILE A 37 -9.66 -1.91 7.68
C ILE A 37 -10.66 -3.03 7.91
N SER A 38 -11.85 -2.74 8.46
CA SER A 38 -12.86 -3.74 8.76
C SER A 38 -13.34 -4.50 7.53
N VAL A 39 -13.23 -3.90 6.35
CA VAL A 39 -13.53 -4.56 5.09
C VAL A 39 -12.67 -5.79 4.82
N GLY A 40 -11.38 -5.76 5.13
CA GLY A 40 -10.55 -6.95 4.94
C GLY A 40 -11.01 -8.10 5.83
N TYR A 41 -11.71 -7.81 6.93
CA TYR A 41 -12.32 -8.83 7.80
C TYR A 41 -13.67 -9.35 7.28
N MET A 42 -14.13 -8.89 6.12
CA MET A 42 -15.36 -9.33 5.45
C MET A 42 -15.06 -9.90 4.06
N ASP A 43 -13.79 -10.16 3.74
CA ASP A 43 -13.38 -10.63 2.42
C ASP A 43 -13.90 -12.06 2.12
N PRO A 44 -13.99 -12.46 0.84
CA PRO A 44 -14.44 -13.80 0.45
C PRO A 44 -13.62 -14.94 1.05
N GLY A 45 -12.37 -14.68 1.46
CA GLY A 45 -11.52 -15.63 2.18
C GLY A 45 -12.15 -16.13 3.48
N ASN A 46 -12.73 -15.22 4.27
CA ASN A 46 -13.39 -15.56 5.54
C ASN A 46 -14.68 -16.37 5.33
N TRP A 47 -15.39 -16.13 4.21
CA TRP A 47 -16.70 -16.73 3.97
C TRP A 47 -16.62 -18.24 3.84
N ALA A 48 -15.58 -18.75 3.17
CA ALA A 48 -15.40 -20.19 3.01
C ALA A 48 -15.27 -20.89 4.38
N THR A 49 -14.51 -20.30 5.31
CA THR A 49 -14.35 -20.86 6.67
C THR A 49 -15.61 -20.72 7.52
N ASP A 50 -16.36 -19.62 7.36
CA ASP A 50 -17.60 -19.38 8.10
C ASP A 50 -18.74 -20.29 7.64
N ILE A 51 -18.88 -20.47 6.31
CA ILE A 51 -19.86 -21.40 5.71
C ILE A 51 -19.55 -22.83 6.12
N ALA A 52 -18.29 -23.26 5.99
CA ALA A 52 -17.88 -24.61 6.39
C ALA A 52 -18.10 -24.82 7.90
N GLY A 53 -17.78 -23.82 8.72
CA GLY A 53 -18.00 -23.87 10.16
C GLY A 53 -19.47 -24.01 10.55
N GLY A 54 -20.35 -23.21 9.92
CA GLY A 54 -21.79 -23.27 10.14
C GLY A 54 -22.42 -24.56 9.62
N SER A 55 -22.04 -25.00 8.42
CA SER A 55 -22.55 -26.22 7.80
C SER A 55 -22.15 -27.48 8.55
N GLN A 56 -20.91 -27.57 9.06
CA GLN A 56 -20.41 -28.77 9.76
C GLN A 56 -20.73 -28.80 11.25
N PHE A 57 -20.71 -27.65 11.94
CA PHE A 57 -20.73 -27.59 13.41
C PHE A 57 -21.90 -26.75 13.97
N GLY A 58 -22.82 -26.32 13.12
CA GLY A 58 -23.93 -25.46 13.49
C GLY A 58 -23.42 -24.17 14.12
N TYR A 59 -23.99 -23.76 15.24
CA TYR A 59 -23.61 -22.53 15.93
C TYR A 59 -22.35 -22.65 16.80
N THR A 60 -21.74 -23.84 16.91
CA THR A 60 -20.68 -24.13 17.89
C THR A 60 -19.44 -23.23 17.71
N LEU A 61 -19.14 -22.77 16.50
CA LEU A 61 -17.92 -21.98 16.23
C LEU A 61 -18.11 -20.46 16.34
N ILE A 62 -19.28 -19.96 16.77
CA ILE A 62 -19.51 -18.51 16.98
C ILE A 62 -18.56 -17.94 18.04
N TRP A 63 -18.27 -18.68 19.11
CA TRP A 63 -17.30 -18.23 20.13
C TRP A 63 -15.89 -18.03 19.54
N VAL A 64 -15.49 -18.80 18.51
CA VAL A 64 -14.20 -18.66 17.83
C VAL A 64 -14.17 -17.34 17.05
N LEU A 65 -15.26 -16.99 16.35
CA LEU A 65 -15.41 -15.69 15.70
C LEU A 65 -15.31 -14.54 16.69
N LEU A 66 -15.98 -14.65 17.85
CA LEU A 66 -15.93 -13.64 18.89
C LEU A 66 -14.52 -13.48 19.45
N MET A 67 -13.86 -14.59 19.77
CA MET A 67 -12.49 -14.58 20.25
C MET A 67 -11.54 -13.98 19.23
N SER A 68 -11.67 -14.35 17.96
CA SER A 68 -10.81 -13.79 16.93
C SER A 68 -11.05 -12.29 16.71
N ASN A 69 -12.29 -11.81 16.79
CA ASN A 69 -12.60 -10.38 16.77
C ASN A 69 -11.96 -9.64 17.95
N ILE A 70 -11.95 -10.21 19.15
CA ILE A 70 -11.26 -9.63 20.32
C ILE A 70 -9.75 -9.55 20.05
N MET A 71 -9.16 -10.62 19.48
CA MET A 71 -7.74 -10.65 19.10
C MET A 71 -7.42 -9.57 18.06
N ALA A 72 -8.23 -9.47 17.01
CA ALA A 72 -8.14 -8.46 15.98
C ALA A 72 -8.22 -7.05 16.56
N LEU A 73 -9.22 -6.75 17.39
CA LEU A 73 -9.40 -5.44 18.01
C LEU A 73 -8.18 -5.05 18.85
N LEU A 74 -7.63 -6.00 19.61
CA LEU A 74 -6.40 -5.77 20.37
C LEU A 74 -5.24 -5.43 19.44
N LEU A 75 -4.94 -6.26 18.44
CA LEU A 75 -3.81 -6.07 17.53
C LEU A 75 -3.94 -4.78 16.68
N GLN A 76 -5.16 -4.48 16.22
CA GLN A 76 -5.46 -3.24 15.50
C GLN A 76 -5.32 -2.00 16.40
N SER A 77 -5.66 -2.12 17.69
CA SER A 77 -5.39 -1.04 18.66
C SER A 77 -3.88 -0.80 18.88
N LEU A 78 -3.05 -1.84 18.74
CA LEU A 78 -1.59 -1.69 18.79
C LEU A 78 -1.06 -1.03 17.52
N SER A 79 -1.54 -1.47 16.35
CA SER A 79 -1.14 -0.94 15.05
C SER A 79 -1.47 0.55 14.92
N SER A 80 -2.73 0.93 15.20
CA SER A 80 -3.15 2.34 15.23
C SER A 80 -2.35 3.16 16.24
N ARG A 81 -2.07 2.61 17.44
CA ARG A 81 -1.24 3.28 18.44
C ARG A 81 0.17 3.54 17.94
N LEU A 82 0.79 2.60 17.23
CA LEU A 82 2.10 2.81 16.61
C LEU A 82 2.06 4.01 15.67
N GLY A 83 1.11 4.02 14.72
CA GLY A 83 0.94 5.11 13.75
C GLY A 83 0.69 6.47 14.41
N ILE A 84 -0.22 6.53 15.39
CA ILE A 84 -0.61 7.76 16.09
C ILE A 84 0.56 8.30 16.92
N VAL A 85 1.24 7.46 17.69
CA VAL A 85 2.30 7.93 18.60
C VAL A 85 3.57 8.25 17.84
N ARG A 86 4.05 7.33 16.99
CA ARG A 86 5.34 7.44 16.32
C ARG A 86 5.30 8.25 15.02
N GLY A 87 4.14 8.37 14.38
CA GLY A 87 4.05 8.91 13.02
C GLY A 87 4.79 8.04 12.00
N ARG A 88 4.83 6.73 12.25
CA ARG A 88 5.45 5.71 11.40
C ARG A 88 4.50 4.54 11.25
N ASP A 89 4.38 4.01 10.05
CA ASP A 89 3.72 2.73 9.85
C ASP A 89 4.62 1.57 10.32
N LEU A 90 4.03 0.38 10.42
CA LEU A 90 4.71 -0.83 10.87
C LEU A 90 5.90 -1.22 9.98
N ALA A 91 5.79 -1.07 8.66
CA ALA A 91 6.87 -1.42 7.73
C ALA A 91 8.05 -0.43 7.86
N GLN A 92 7.79 0.87 8.01
CA GLN A 92 8.81 1.87 8.32
C GLN A 92 9.49 1.59 9.67
N ALA A 93 8.72 1.27 10.71
CA ALA A 93 9.26 0.95 12.03
C ALA A 93 10.13 -0.32 12.00
N SER A 94 9.72 -1.32 11.21
CA SER A 94 10.54 -2.51 10.91
C SER A 94 11.81 -2.13 10.16
N ARG A 95 11.73 -1.28 9.12
CA ARG A 95 12.91 -0.80 8.36
C ARG A 95 13.95 -0.13 9.24
N GLU A 96 13.51 0.76 10.12
CA GLU A 96 14.39 1.44 11.09
C GLU A 96 15.05 0.46 12.08
N SER A 97 14.36 -0.64 12.36
CA SER A 97 14.79 -1.58 13.38
C SER A 97 15.72 -2.63 12.80
N TYR A 98 15.36 -3.32 11.72
CA TYR A 98 16.05 -4.49 11.16
C TYR A 98 17.14 -4.14 10.12
N PRO A 99 18.12 -5.02 9.85
CA PRO A 99 19.08 -4.83 8.76
C PRO A 99 18.39 -4.85 7.39
N PRO A 100 18.97 -4.22 6.35
CA PRO A 100 18.38 -4.16 5.01
C PRO A 100 18.00 -5.53 4.42
N TYR A 101 18.84 -6.55 4.61
CA TYR A 101 18.56 -7.92 4.14
C TYR A 101 17.30 -8.53 4.78
N ILE A 102 17.13 -8.36 6.09
CA ILE A 102 15.95 -8.85 6.82
C ILE A 102 14.70 -8.08 6.38
N ASN A 103 14.81 -6.76 6.21
CA ASN A 103 13.70 -5.95 5.69
C ASN A 103 13.29 -6.37 4.27
N PHE A 104 14.26 -6.74 3.42
CA PHE A 104 13.96 -7.26 2.09
C PHE A 104 13.22 -8.59 2.15
N ILE A 105 13.62 -9.52 3.03
CA ILE A 105 12.88 -10.78 3.21
C ILE A 105 11.47 -10.51 3.74
N LEU A 106 11.33 -9.67 4.76
CA LEU A 106 10.02 -9.29 5.33
C LEU A 106 9.11 -8.62 4.30
N TYR A 107 9.69 -7.81 3.41
CA TYR A 107 9.00 -7.23 2.27
C TYR A 107 8.47 -8.31 1.32
N VAL A 108 9.33 -9.25 0.90
CA VAL A 108 8.93 -10.33 -0.02
C VAL A 108 7.81 -11.17 0.60
N LEU A 109 7.92 -11.56 1.86
CA LEU A 109 6.87 -12.33 2.54
C LEU A 109 5.55 -11.54 2.64
N ALA A 110 5.62 -10.24 2.92
CA ALA A 110 4.44 -9.37 2.96
C ALA A 110 3.79 -9.22 1.57
N GLU A 111 4.57 -9.05 0.50
CA GLU A 111 4.04 -8.92 -0.86
C GLU A 111 3.42 -10.24 -1.36
N ILE A 112 4.01 -11.40 -1.01
CA ILE A 112 3.42 -12.72 -1.30
C ILE A 112 2.06 -12.87 -0.58
N ALA A 113 1.98 -12.47 0.69
CA ALA A 113 0.74 -12.54 1.45
C ALA A 113 -0.34 -11.59 0.89
N ILE A 114 0.04 -10.41 0.40
CA ILE A 114 -0.88 -9.47 -0.26
C ILE A 114 -1.35 -10.04 -1.60
N ALA A 115 -0.47 -10.68 -2.39
CA ALA A 115 -0.87 -11.34 -3.62
C ALA A 115 -1.81 -12.52 -3.38
N ALA A 116 -1.61 -13.29 -2.31
CA ALA A 116 -2.52 -14.35 -1.89
C ALA A 116 -3.89 -13.79 -1.48
N CYS A 117 -3.92 -12.65 -0.76
CA CYS A 117 -5.16 -11.94 -0.46
C CYS A 117 -5.88 -11.50 -1.75
N ASP A 118 -5.16 -10.84 -2.67
CA ASP A 118 -5.72 -10.36 -3.94
C ASP A 118 -6.27 -11.52 -4.80
N LEU A 119 -5.67 -12.72 -4.71
CA LEU A 119 -6.18 -13.94 -5.32
C LEU A 119 -7.55 -14.34 -4.76
N ALA A 120 -7.73 -14.36 -3.44
CA ALA A 120 -9.02 -14.67 -2.81
C ALA A 120 -10.10 -13.64 -3.21
N GLU A 121 -9.74 -12.37 -3.29
CA GLU A 121 -10.64 -11.27 -3.67
C GLU A 121 -11.08 -11.37 -5.13
N VAL A 122 -10.12 -11.64 -6.03
CA VAL A 122 -10.39 -11.85 -7.46
C VAL A 122 -11.34 -13.02 -7.64
N LEU A 123 -11.04 -14.15 -7.01
CA LEU A 123 -11.87 -15.35 -7.12
C LEU A 123 -13.25 -15.10 -6.55
N GLY A 124 -13.37 -14.53 -5.35
CA GLY A 124 -14.67 -14.23 -4.75
C GLY A 124 -15.50 -13.29 -5.61
N MET A 125 -14.91 -12.21 -6.13
CA MET A 125 -15.62 -11.31 -7.03
C MET A 125 -16.01 -11.98 -8.34
N ALA A 126 -15.12 -12.77 -8.94
CA ALA A 126 -15.41 -13.50 -10.17
C ALA A 126 -16.52 -14.53 -9.98
N ILE A 127 -16.53 -15.24 -8.85
CA ILE A 127 -17.61 -16.14 -8.45
C ILE A 127 -18.91 -15.36 -8.28
N GLY A 128 -18.89 -14.21 -7.58
CA GLY A 128 -20.09 -13.38 -7.44
C GLY A 128 -20.66 -12.90 -8.78
N LEU A 129 -19.79 -12.51 -9.72
CA LEU A 129 -20.19 -12.16 -11.08
C LEU A 129 -20.76 -13.37 -11.85
N GLN A 130 -20.13 -14.54 -11.72
CA GLN A 130 -20.61 -15.80 -12.32
C GLN A 130 -22.01 -16.14 -11.79
N LEU A 131 -22.23 -16.04 -10.49
CA LEU A 131 -23.50 -16.37 -9.84
C LEU A 131 -24.62 -15.39 -10.17
N LEU A 132 -24.29 -14.10 -10.40
CA LEU A 132 -25.29 -13.07 -10.66
C LEU A 132 -25.66 -12.90 -12.14
N PHE A 133 -24.70 -13.12 -13.05
CA PHE A 133 -24.86 -12.86 -14.49
C PHE A 133 -24.75 -14.12 -15.35
N ASP A 134 -24.59 -15.30 -14.74
CA ASP A 134 -24.37 -16.58 -15.42
C ASP A 134 -23.19 -16.54 -16.41
N ILE A 135 -22.16 -15.72 -16.13
CA ILE A 135 -20.96 -15.63 -16.97
C ILE A 135 -19.92 -16.68 -16.57
N PRO A 136 -19.14 -17.25 -17.51
CA PRO A 136 -18.07 -18.19 -17.17
C PRO A 136 -17.02 -17.56 -16.25
N LEU A 137 -16.47 -18.35 -15.32
CA LEU A 137 -15.55 -17.85 -14.29
C LEU A 137 -14.32 -17.14 -14.87
N ILE A 138 -13.79 -17.62 -16.00
CA ILE A 138 -12.66 -17.00 -16.72
C ILE A 138 -12.98 -15.55 -17.13
N TRP A 139 -14.21 -15.31 -17.62
CA TRP A 139 -14.65 -13.96 -17.96
C TRP A 139 -14.86 -13.11 -16.70
N GLY A 140 -15.42 -13.69 -15.64
CA GLY A 140 -15.50 -13.05 -14.33
C GLY A 140 -14.12 -12.56 -13.84
N VAL A 141 -13.11 -13.45 -13.85
CA VAL A 141 -11.73 -13.14 -13.49
C VAL A 141 -11.17 -12.04 -14.40
N SER A 142 -11.42 -12.09 -15.70
CA SER A 142 -10.92 -11.09 -16.65
C SER A 142 -11.53 -9.70 -16.41
N ILE A 143 -12.83 -9.63 -16.09
CA ILE A 143 -13.52 -8.37 -15.77
C ILE A 143 -12.93 -7.72 -14.52
N THR A 144 -12.44 -8.52 -13.56
CA THR A 144 -11.84 -7.98 -12.32
C THR A 144 -10.65 -7.07 -12.59
N VAL A 145 -9.93 -7.21 -13.71
CA VAL A 145 -8.80 -6.33 -14.06
C VAL A 145 -9.25 -4.86 -14.17
N LEU A 146 -10.51 -4.63 -14.57
CA LEU A 146 -11.08 -3.29 -14.75
C LEU A 146 -11.23 -2.52 -13.44
N ASP A 147 -11.18 -3.19 -12.28
CA ASP A 147 -11.21 -2.52 -10.97
C ASP A 147 -10.00 -1.61 -10.74
N THR A 148 -8.92 -1.78 -11.50
CA THR A 148 -7.75 -0.89 -11.48
C THR A 148 -8.15 0.52 -11.88
N PHE A 149 -9.06 0.67 -12.85
CA PHE A 149 -9.59 1.98 -13.26
C PHE A 149 -10.47 2.59 -12.18
N LEU A 150 -11.26 1.77 -11.48
CA LEU A 150 -12.07 2.21 -10.35
C LEU A 150 -11.18 2.72 -9.20
N LEU A 151 -10.12 1.98 -8.87
CA LEU A 151 -9.14 2.40 -7.87
C LEU A 151 -8.50 3.75 -8.23
N LEU A 152 -8.03 3.88 -9.47
CA LEU A 152 -7.45 5.13 -9.98
C LEU A 152 -8.43 6.31 -9.87
N PHE A 153 -9.69 6.08 -10.25
CA PHE A 153 -10.74 7.07 -10.14
C PHE A 153 -10.98 7.49 -8.68
N LEU A 154 -11.02 6.54 -7.74
CA LEU A 154 -11.24 6.81 -6.32
C LEU A 154 -10.06 7.53 -5.66
N ILE A 155 -8.82 7.15 -5.97
CA ILE A 155 -7.61 7.83 -5.46
C ILE A 155 -7.64 9.32 -5.88
N ASN A 156 -7.99 9.60 -7.14
CA ASN A 156 -8.08 10.98 -7.64
C ASN A 156 -9.18 11.82 -6.97
N LYS A 157 -10.20 11.20 -6.35
CA LYS A 157 -11.27 11.89 -5.62
C LYS A 157 -10.91 12.19 -4.15
N GLY A 158 -9.82 11.64 -3.65
CA GLY A 158 -9.33 11.84 -2.28
C GLY A 158 -9.93 10.90 -1.23
N ILE A 159 -9.26 10.81 -0.08
CA ILE A 159 -9.49 9.77 0.94
C ILE A 159 -10.92 9.72 1.50
N ARG A 160 -11.58 10.88 1.70
CA ARG A 160 -12.96 10.90 2.23
C ARG A 160 -13.98 10.27 1.27
N LYS A 161 -13.78 10.43 -0.04
CA LYS A 161 -14.67 9.84 -1.05
C LYS A 161 -14.44 8.33 -1.13
N MET A 162 -13.20 7.89 -0.99
CA MET A 162 -12.85 6.47 -0.86
C MET A 162 -13.46 5.85 0.40
N GLU A 163 -13.34 6.48 1.56
CA GLU A 163 -13.97 6.03 2.82
C GLU A 163 -15.50 5.91 2.67
N ALA A 164 -16.16 6.90 2.08
CA ALA A 164 -17.60 6.86 1.84
C ALA A 164 -18.02 5.74 0.87
N PHE A 165 -17.21 5.48 -0.16
CA PHE A 165 -17.44 4.39 -1.10
C PHE A 165 -17.34 3.04 -0.38
N ILE A 166 -16.30 2.84 0.43
CA ILE A 166 -16.11 1.61 1.21
C ILE A 166 -17.24 1.39 2.22
N ILE A 167 -17.66 2.44 2.94
CA ILE A 167 -18.81 2.37 3.86
C ILE A 167 -20.09 1.94 3.13
N THR A 168 -20.26 2.38 1.87
CA THR A 168 -21.41 1.96 1.04
C THR A 168 -21.35 0.47 0.74
N LEU A 169 -20.16 -0.06 0.39
CA LEU A 169 -19.97 -1.50 0.16
C LEU A 169 -20.23 -2.32 1.43
N ILE A 170 -19.74 -1.87 2.58
CA ILE A 170 -20.04 -2.50 3.87
C ILE A 170 -21.55 -2.53 4.14
N ALA A 171 -22.24 -1.43 3.87
CA ALA A 171 -23.69 -1.36 4.05
C ALA A 171 -24.42 -2.35 3.14
N ILE A 172 -23.99 -2.51 1.89
CA ILE A 172 -24.54 -3.52 0.97
C ILE A 172 -24.36 -4.93 1.53
N ILE A 173 -23.16 -5.28 1.99
CA ILE A 173 -22.87 -6.60 2.59
C ILE A 173 -23.75 -6.82 3.83
N GLY A 174 -23.75 -5.86 4.76
CA GLY A 174 -24.50 -5.97 6.01
C GLY A 174 -26.02 -6.05 5.80
N ILE A 175 -26.58 -5.26 4.89
CA ILE A 175 -28.02 -5.31 4.57
C ILE A 175 -28.37 -6.64 3.91
N SER A 176 -27.53 -7.15 3.00
CA SER A 176 -27.77 -8.42 2.31
C SER A 176 -27.89 -9.58 3.31
N PHE A 177 -26.88 -9.76 4.16
CA PHE A 177 -26.92 -10.81 5.18
C PHE A 177 -27.97 -10.58 6.26
N PHE A 178 -28.28 -9.32 6.60
CA PHE A 178 -29.39 -9.04 7.52
C PHE A 178 -30.74 -9.50 6.95
N LEU A 179 -31.00 -9.27 5.66
CA LEU A 179 -32.21 -9.74 5.00
C LEU A 179 -32.23 -11.27 4.88
N GLU A 180 -31.11 -11.90 4.54
CA GLU A 180 -31.00 -13.37 4.49
C GLU A 180 -31.25 -14.01 5.86
N MET A 181 -30.76 -13.40 6.94
CA MET A 181 -31.03 -13.84 8.32
C MET A 181 -32.52 -13.76 8.70
N ILE A 182 -33.25 -12.74 8.21
CA ILE A 182 -34.70 -12.66 8.38
C ILE A 182 -35.42 -13.80 7.64
N LEU A 183 -34.92 -14.18 6.47
CA LEU A 183 -35.47 -15.30 5.69
C LEU A 183 -35.17 -16.65 6.35
N ALA A 184 -33.96 -16.83 6.88
CA ALA A 184 -33.51 -18.07 7.51
C ALA A 184 -34.16 -18.36 8.87
N LYS A 185 -34.65 -17.32 9.58
CA LYS A 185 -35.32 -17.43 10.89
C LYS A 185 -34.56 -18.33 11.90
N PRO A 186 -33.29 -18.01 12.20
CA PRO A 186 -32.50 -18.85 13.08
C PRO A 186 -32.96 -18.77 14.53
N ASP A 187 -32.74 -19.84 15.30
CA ASP A 187 -33.08 -19.89 16.72
C ASP A 187 -32.07 -19.08 17.55
N ILE A 188 -32.56 -18.03 18.22
CA ILE A 188 -31.75 -17.09 19.01
C ILE A 188 -31.13 -17.78 20.23
N VAL A 189 -31.81 -18.76 20.83
CA VAL A 189 -31.32 -19.49 22.00
C VAL A 189 -30.15 -20.38 21.58
N GLU A 190 -30.26 -21.07 20.44
CA GLU A 190 -29.18 -21.89 19.90
C GLU A 190 -27.97 -21.04 19.48
N ILE A 191 -28.19 -19.88 18.86
CA ILE A 191 -27.13 -18.91 18.57
C ILE A 191 -26.38 -18.53 19.85
N ALA A 192 -27.11 -18.23 20.94
CA ALA A 192 -26.51 -17.86 22.22
C ALA A 192 -25.70 -19.02 22.82
N SER A 193 -26.14 -20.27 22.63
CA SER A 193 -25.39 -21.46 23.06
C SER A 193 -24.04 -21.59 22.33
N GLY A 194 -23.96 -21.15 21.07
CA GLY A 194 -22.74 -21.11 20.27
C GLY A 194 -21.64 -20.17 20.78
N LEU A 195 -21.99 -19.27 21.72
CA LEU A 195 -21.01 -18.41 22.41
C LEU A 195 -20.26 -19.13 23.53
N ILE A 196 -20.72 -20.32 23.93
CA ILE A 196 -20.07 -21.14 24.95
C ILE A 196 -18.90 -21.90 24.29
N PRO A 197 -17.65 -21.75 24.76
CA PRO A 197 -16.50 -22.40 24.16
C PRO A 197 -16.60 -23.92 24.14
N SER A 198 -16.59 -24.51 22.94
CA SER A 198 -16.55 -25.95 22.71
C SER A 198 -15.82 -26.27 21.40
N LEU A 199 -14.99 -27.32 21.39
CA LEU A 199 -14.31 -27.87 20.22
C LEU A 199 -14.52 -29.39 20.19
N PRO A 200 -15.52 -29.88 19.44
CA PRO A 200 -15.93 -31.28 19.54
C PRO A 200 -14.91 -32.27 18.94
N ASN A 201 -14.15 -31.88 17.92
CA ASN A 201 -13.21 -32.77 17.23
C ASN A 201 -12.06 -32.01 16.55
N SER A 202 -11.14 -32.75 15.91
CA SER A 202 -9.99 -32.21 15.18
C SER A 202 -10.38 -31.38 13.95
N ALA A 203 -11.49 -31.73 13.27
CA ALA A 203 -12.00 -30.96 12.15
C ALA A 203 -12.51 -29.58 12.58
N ALA A 204 -13.22 -29.48 13.71
CA ALA A 204 -13.62 -28.22 14.32
C ALA A 204 -12.41 -27.35 14.69
N LEU A 205 -11.34 -27.98 15.19
CA LEU A 205 -10.09 -27.27 15.45
C LEU A 205 -9.45 -26.74 14.16
N TYR A 206 -9.46 -27.50 13.06
CA TYR A 206 -8.94 -27.06 11.76
C TYR A 206 -9.72 -25.84 11.23
N ILE A 207 -11.06 -25.90 11.24
CA ILE A 207 -11.89 -24.75 10.84
C ILE A 207 -11.67 -23.57 11.79
N ALA A 208 -11.57 -23.79 13.10
CA ALA A 208 -11.29 -22.72 14.06
C ALA A 208 -9.94 -22.03 13.79
N ILE A 209 -8.90 -22.79 13.41
CA ILE A 209 -7.62 -22.23 12.98
C ILE A 209 -7.80 -21.39 11.71
N GLY A 210 -8.56 -21.89 10.74
CA GLY A 210 -8.92 -21.16 9.52
C GLY A 210 -9.60 -19.83 9.82
N ILE A 211 -10.63 -19.84 10.68
CA ILE A 211 -11.36 -18.64 11.12
C ILE A 211 -10.39 -17.63 11.75
N ILE A 212 -9.52 -18.07 12.68
CA ILE A 212 -8.56 -17.17 13.35
C ILE A 212 -7.55 -16.60 12.35
N GLY A 213 -7.03 -17.44 11.44
CA GLY A 213 -6.04 -17.04 10.44
C GLY A 213 -6.59 -16.07 9.41
N ALA A 214 -7.81 -16.31 8.93
CA ALA A 214 -8.46 -15.48 7.92
C ALA A 214 -8.90 -14.12 8.51
N THR A 215 -9.43 -14.12 9.73
CA THR A 215 -9.81 -12.86 10.40
C THR A 215 -8.62 -11.98 10.72
N VAL A 216 -7.51 -12.48 11.29
CA VAL A 216 -6.40 -11.61 11.65
C VAL A 216 -5.43 -11.42 10.48
N MET A 217 -5.74 -10.47 9.59
CA MET A 217 -4.91 -10.24 8.40
C MET A 217 -3.65 -9.38 8.68
N PRO A 218 -2.44 -9.79 8.25
CA PRO A 218 -1.21 -9.03 8.47
C PRO A 218 -1.17 -7.70 7.71
N HIS A 219 -1.63 -7.68 6.45
CA HIS A 219 -1.61 -6.47 5.62
C HIS A 219 -2.46 -5.34 6.24
N ASN A 220 -3.53 -5.69 6.95
CA ASN A 220 -4.37 -4.74 7.69
C ASN A 220 -3.63 -4.11 8.87
N LEU A 221 -2.67 -4.80 9.49
CA LEU A 221 -1.82 -4.20 10.52
C LEU A 221 -0.89 -3.13 9.92
N TYR A 222 -0.35 -3.34 8.73
CA TYR A 222 0.43 -2.31 8.04
C TYR A 222 -0.48 -1.14 7.62
N LEU A 223 -1.63 -1.45 7.00
CA LEU A 223 -2.60 -0.48 6.54
C LEU A 223 -3.09 0.44 7.66
N HIS A 224 -3.51 -0.12 8.79
CA HIS A 224 -4.04 0.67 9.90
C HIS A 224 -3.03 1.62 10.50
N SER A 225 -1.79 1.16 10.70
CA SER A 225 -0.71 2.00 11.22
C SER A 225 -0.41 3.20 10.32
N SER A 226 -0.75 3.13 9.03
CA SER A 226 -0.63 4.23 8.07
C SER A 226 -1.88 5.10 7.98
N LEU A 227 -3.08 4.50 7.85
CA LEU A 227 -4.32 5.25 7.63
C LEU A 227 -4.67 6.20 8.78
N VAL A 228 -4.33 5.85 10.03
CA VAL A 228 -4.52 6.76 11.18
C VAL A 228 -3.70 8.06 11.06
N GLN A 229 -2.66 8.07 10.23
CA GLN A 229 -1.80 9.24 9.98
C GLN A 229 -2.39 10.19 8.92
N THR A 230 -3.49 9.82 8.26
CA THR A 230 -4.24 10.73 7.35
C THR A 230 -4.94 11.86 8.12
N ARG A 231 -5.18 11.66 9.42
CA ARG A 231 -5.82 12.64 10.31
C ARG A 231 -4.77 13.57 10.90
N LYS A 232 -4.93 14.88 10.68
CA LYS A 232 -4.10 15.91 11.31
C LYS A 232 -4.66 16.24 12.69
N PHE A 233 -3.88 15.98 13.73
CA PHE A 233 -4.23 16.28 15.12
C PHE A 233 -3.05 16.88 15.89
N ASP A 234 -3.34 17.43 17.06
CA ASP A 234 -2.35 18.06 17.93
C ASP A 234 -1.38 17.02 18.52
N ARG A 235 -0.07 17.21 18.30
CA ARG A 235 1.00 16.29 18.76
C ARG A 235 1.35 16.45 20.25
N THR A 236 0.66 17.29 20.99
CA THR A 236 0.76 17.36 22.45
C THR A 236 0.27 16.06 23.11
N GLN A 237 0.68 15.80 24.36
CA GLN A 237 0.25 14.58 25.07
C GLN A 237 -1.27 14.46 25.19
N LYS A 238 -2.00 15.57 25.37
CA LYS A 238 -3.47 15.56 25.41
C LYS A 238 -4.06 15.19 24.05
N GLY A 239 -3.53 15.75 22.97
CA GLY A 239 -3.98 15.45 21.60
C GLY A 239 -3.74 13.99 21.21
N ILE A 240 -2.58 13.43 21.54
CA ILE A 240 -2.28 12.00 21.31
C ILE A 240 -3.23 11.10 22.11
N LYS A 241 -3.46 11.38 23.40
CA LYS A 241 -4.44 10.61 24.22
C LYS A 241 -5.85 10.63 23.60
N GLN A 242 -6.27 11.79 23.11
CA GLN A 242 -7.56 11.96 22.47
C GLN A 242 -7.65 11.18 21.14
N ALA A 243 -6.62 11.27 20.30
CA ALA A 243 -6.54 10.52 19.05
C ALA A 243 -6.57 9.01 19.29
N LEU A 244 -5.86 8.50 20.30
CA LEU A 244 -5.91 7.09 20.69
C LEU A 244 -7.31 6.65 21.13
N LYS A 245 -8.02 7.47 21.92
CA LYS A 245 -9.38 7.16 22.37
C LYS A 245 -10.36 7.11 21.20
N TYR A 246 -10.30 8.08 20.28
CA TYR A 246 -11.22 8.11 19.14
C TYR A 246 -10.94 7.00 18.13
N ASN A 247 -9.67 6.71 17.84
CA ASN A 247 -9.32 5.59 16.96
C ASN A 247 -9.72 4.24 17.58
N PHE A 248 -9.64 4.08 18.91
CA PHE A 248 -10.15 2.87 19.56
C PHE A 248 -11.66 2.70 19.39
N VAL A 249 -12.44 3.77 19.54
CA VAL A 249 -13.90 3.72 19.32
C VAL A 249 -14.22 3.44 17.86
N ASP A 250 -13.54 4.11 16.91
CA ASP A 250 -13.68 3.86 15.47
C ASP A 250 -13.39 2.38 15.13
N SER A 251 -12.27 1.85 15.64
CA SER A 251 -11.86 0.44 15.48
C SER A 251 -12.87 -0.53 16.08
N ALA A 252 -13.35 -0.25 17.29
CA ALA A 252 -14.30 -1.11 17.97
C ALA A 252 -15.62 -1.20 17.21
N ILE A 253 -16.15 -0.08 16.72
CA ILE A 253 -17.41 -0.07 15.97
C ILE A 253 -17.23 -0.82 14.63
N ALA A 254 -16.19 -0.48 13.88
CA ALA A 254 -15.98 -1.06 12.55
C ALA A 254 -15.68 -2.57 12.60
N LEU A 255 -14.83 -3.04 13.53
CA LEU A 255 -14.52 -4.46 13.64
C LEU A 255 -15.69 -5.27 14.22
N ASN A 256 -16.50 -4.71 15.12
CA ASN A 256 -17.72 -5.40 15.56
C ASN A 256 -18.75 -5.51 14.43
N LEU A 257 -18.81 -4.54 13.51
CA LEU A 257 -19.64 -4.67 12.31
C LEU A 257 -19.15 -5.81 11.41
N ALA A 258 -17.83 -5.99 11.25
CA ALA A 258 -17.25 -7.14 10.55
C ALA A 258 -17.57 -8.46 11.25
N PHE A 259 -17.42 -8.53 12.57
CA PHE A 259 -17.82 -9.69 13.35
C PHE A 259 -19.29 -10.06 13.15
N LEU A 260 -20.20 -9.08 13.12
CA LEU A 260 -21.63 -9.35 12.90
C LEU A 260 -21.90 -9.91 11.50
N VAL A 261 -21.16 -9.47 10.47
CA VAL A 261 -21.25 -10.04 9.12
C VAL A 261 -20.77 -11.49 9.12
N ASN A 262 -19.58 -11.78 9.65
CA ASN A 262 -19.04 -13.14 9.70
C ASN A 262 -19.92 -14.08 10.53
N ALA A 263 -20.45 -13.59 11.66
CA ALA A 263 -21.41 -14.33 12.47
C ALA A 263 -22.71 -14.58 11.69
N ALA A 264 -23.21 -13.61 10.91
CA ALA A 264 -24.40 -13.81 10.07
C ALA A 264 -24.16 -14.88 8.99
N ILE A 265 -22.99 -14.92 8.36
CA ILE A 265 -22.64 -15.97 7.38
C ILE A 265 -22.66 -17.36 8.03
N LEU A 266 -22.00 -17.49 9.18
CA LEU A 266 -21.95 -18.76 9.91
C LEU A 266 -23.36 -19.20 10.38
N ILE A 267 -24.14 -18.27 10.94
CA ILE A 267 -25.50 -18.53 11.42
C ILE A 267 -26.42 -18.90 10.25
N LEU A 268 -26.30 -18.21 9.11
CA LEU A 268 -27.03 -18.54 7.89
C LEU A 268 -26.71 -19.98 7.43
N ALA A 269 -25.43 -20.34 7.37
CA ALA A 269 -25.00 -21.69 7.00
C ALA A 269 -25.49 -22.75 8.01
N ALA A 270 -25.44 -22.46 9.31
CA ALA A 270 -25.96 -23.37 10.35
C ALA A 270 -27.47 -23.57 10.23
N SER A 271 -28.24 -22.47 10.20
CA SER A 271 -29.71 -22.52 10.14
C SER A 271 -30.23 -23.13 8.84
N THR A 272 -29.53 -22.92 7.73
CA THR A 272 -29.98 -23.33 6.40
C THR A 272 -29.46 -24.72 6.03
N PHE A 273 -28.20 -25.05 6.34
CA PHE A 273 -27.56 -26.27 5.87
C PHE A 273 -27.46 -27.35 6.96
N PHE A 274 -26.93 -27.01 8.13
CA PHE A 274 -26.73 -27.97 9.22
C PHE A 274 -28.07 -28.56 9.69
N ASN A 275 -29.10 -27.73 9.84
CA ASN A 275 -30.44 -28.17 10.24
C ASN A 275 -31.14 -29.06 9.19
N ASN A 276 -30.72 -28.96 7.93
CA ASN A 276 -31.20 -29.80 6.83
C ASN A 276 -30.29 -31.02 6.57
N GLY A 277 -29.35 -31.32 7.47
CA GLY A 277 -28.45 -32.47 7.37
C GLY A 277 -27.35 -32.34 6.31
N MET A 278 -27.12 -31.15 5.78
CA MET A 278 -26.07 -30.87 4.78
C MET A 278 -24.82 -30.37 5.47
N TYR A 279 -23.93 -31.31 5.82
CA TYR A 279 -22.71 -31.02 6.58
C TYR A 279 -21.48 -30.75 5.71
N GLU A 280 -21.52 -31.05 4.41
CA GLU A 280 -20.33 -30.98 3.54
C GLU A 280 -20.29 -29.72 2.66
N ILE A 281 -21.09 -28.70 2.98
CA ILE A 281 -21.12 -27.46 2.20
C ILE A 281 -19.96 -26.57 2.65
N ALA A 282 -18.91 -26.55 1.85
CA ALA A 282 -17.75 -25.67 2.02
C ALA A 282 -17.57 -24.68 0.86
N GLU A 283 -18.10 -24.98 -0.33
CA GLU A 283 -17.94 -24.12 -1.51
C GLU A 283 -18.99 -23.01 -1.57
N ILE A 284 -18.55 -21.80 -1.92
CA ILE A 284 -19.39 -20.60 -2.02
C ILE A 284 -20.49 -20.79 -3.09
N GLN A 285 -20.14 -21.45 -4.20
CA GLN A 285 -21.07 -21.75 -5.30
C GLN A 285 -22.19 -22.69 -4.86
N ASP A 286 -21.85 -23.71 -4.07
CA ASP A 286 -22.83 -24.68 -3.58
C ASP A 286 -23.74 -24.06 -2.54
N ALA A 287 -23.20 -23.26 -1.63
CA ALA A 287 -23.99 -22.46 -0.71
C ALA A 287 -25.03 -21.62 -1.48
N HIS A 288 -24.59 -20.82 -2.47
CA HIS A 288 -25.49 -19.98 -3.27
C HIS A 288 -26.61 -20.77 -3.95
N LYS A 289 -26.30 -21.89 -4.61
CA LYS A 289 -27.30 -22.72 -5.32
C LYS A 289 -28.38 -23.26 -4.38
N LEU A 290 -28.01 -23.52 -3.12
CA LEU A 290 -28.88 -24.10 -2.12
C LEU A 290 -29.70 -23.06 -1.33
N LEU A 291 -29.34 -21.77 -1.40
CA LEU A 291 -30.10 -20.71 -0.71
C LEU A 291 -31.53 -20.58 -1.23
N GLU A 292 -31.76 -20.57 -2.55
CA GLU A 292 -33.13 -20.44 -3.10
C GLU A 292 -34.06 -21.58 -2.66
N PRO A 293 -33.72 -22.87 -2.85
CA PRO A 293 -34.63 -23.95 -2.48
C PRO A 293 -34.86 -24.06 -0.97
N LEU A 294 -33.88 -23.70 -0.14
CA LEU A 294 -33.98 -23.85 1.32
C LEU A 294 -34.65 -22.65 1.99
N LEU A 295 -34.42 -21.43 1.50
CA LEU A 295 -35.04 -20.21 2.03
C LEU A 295 -36.34 -19.84 1.32
N GLY A 296 -36.67 -20.51 0.21
CA GLY A 296 -37.90 -20.31 -0.54
C GLY A 296 -38.01 -18.92 -1.21
N SER A 297 -36.88 -18.25 -1.43
CA SER A 297 -36.84 -16.89 -1.96
C SER A 297 -35.73 -16.71 -2.99
N LYS A 298 -36.11 -16.22 -4.17
CA LYS A 298 -35.17 -15.82 -5.23
C LYS A 298 -34.24 -14.67 -4.83
N TRP A 299 -34.59 -13.91 -3.80
CA TRP A 299 -33.78 -12.79 -3.32
C TRP A 299 -32.54 -13.25 -2.56
N ALA A 300 -32.59 -14.41 -1.89
CA ALA A 300 -31.46 -14.90 -1.10
C ALA A 300 -30.17 -15.11 -1.93
N PRO A 301 -30.17 -15.90 -3.02
CA PRO A 301 -28.97 -16.03 -3.86
C PRO A 301 -28.50 -14.70 -4.47
N ILE A 302 -29.43 -13.83 -4.89
CA ILE A 302 -29.10 -12.52 -5.47
C ILE A 302 -28.37 -11.62 -4.46
N LEU A 303 -28.89 -11.54 -3.23
CA LEU A 303 -28.29 -10.76 -2.14
C LEU A 303 -26.91 -11.32 -1.77
N PHE A 304 -26.78 -12.64 -1.72
CA PHE A 304 -25.52 -13.31 -1.45
C PHE A 304 -24.46 -13.00 -2.51
N ALA A 305 -24.80 -13.13 -3.80
CA ALA A 305 -23.90 -12.81 -4.91
C ALA A 305 -23.53 -11.31 -4.95
N LEU A 306 -24.49 -10.42 -4.68
CA LEU A 306 -24.25 -8.98 -4.60
C LEU A 306 -23.29 -8.62 -3.46
N ALA A 307 -23.49 -9.22 -2.29
CA ALA A 307 -22.60 -9.05 -1.14
C ALA A 307 -21.19 -9.57 -1.44
N LEU A 308 -21.07 -10.69 -2.15
CA LEU A 308 -19.79 -11.29 -2.52
C LEU A 308 -18.99 -10.37 -3.47
N ILE A 309 -19.66 -9.76 -4.46
CA ILE A 309 -19.05 -8.75 -5.34
C ILE A 309 -18.60 -7.53 -4.54
N ALA A 310 -19.45 -7.03 -3.62
CA ALA A 310 -19.12 -5.89 -2.78
C ALA A 310 -17.92 -6.17 -1.84
N ALA A 311 -17.83 -7.39 -1.29
CA ALA A 311 -16.71 -7.84 -0.47
C ALA A 311 -15.41 -7.88 -1.28
N GLY A 312 -15.41 -8.49 -2.46
CA GLY A 312 -14.24 -8.54 -3.34
C GLY A 312 -13.75 -7.16 -3.79
N GLN A 313 -14.67 -6.27 -4.20
CA GLN A 313 -14.34 -4.89 -4.61
C GLN A 313 -13.72 -4.06 -3.48
N SER A 314 -14.27 -4.19 -2.28
CA SER A 314 -13.85 -3.37 -1.15
C SER A 314 -12.45 -3.76 -0.66
N SER A 315 -12.15 -5.06 -0.55
CA SER A 315 -10.84 -5.56 -0.12
C SER A 315 -9.71 -5.24 -1.11
N THR A 316 -10.05 -5.13 -2.39
CA THR A 316 -9.13 -4.75 -3.48
C THR A 316 -8.48 -3.38 -3.28
N ILE A 317 -9.26 -2.42 -2.78
CA ILE A 317 -8.75 -1.07 -2.50
C ILE A 317 -7.75 -1.14 -1.34
N THR A 318 -8.05 -1.92 -0.32
CA THR A 318 -7.25 -2.02 0.90
C THR A 318 -5.95 -2.78 0.66
N GLY A 319 -5.99 -3.88 -0.11
CA GLY A 319 -4.79 -4.63 -0.51
C GLY A 319 -3.79 -3.77 -1.28
N THR A 320 -4.28 -2.91 -2.18
CA THR A 320 -3.40 -2.03 -2.97
C THR A 320 -2.71 -0.97 -2.11
N LEU A 321 -3.44 -0.34 -1.19
CA LEU A 321 -2.88 0.62 -0.24
C LEU A 321 -1.90 -0.05 0.73
N ALA A 322 -2.25 -1.23 1.27
CA ALA A 322 -1.38 -1.99 2.16
C ALA A 322 -0.06 -2.35 1.48
N GLY A 323 -0.12 -2.77 0.21
CA GLY A 323 1.06 -3.06 -0.57
C GLY A 323 1.95 -1.83 -0.80
N GLN A 324 1.35 -0.67 -1.14
CA GLN A 324 2.11 0.58 -1.26
C GLN A 324 2.85 0.90 0.05
N ILE A 325 2.17 0.80 1.19
CA ILE A 325 2.75 1.03 2.52
C ILE A 325 3.90 0.06 2.80
N VAL A 326 3.71 -1.23 2.52
CA VAL A 326 4.72 -2.27 2.74
C VAL A 326 5.98 -1.99 1.92
N MET A 327 5.84 -1.63 0.64
CA MET A 327 6.98 -1.37 -0.23
C MET A 327 7.71 -0.05 0.07
N GLU A 328 6.97 1.03 0.26
CA GLU A 328 7.56 2.31 0.66
C GLU A 328 8.22 2.20 2.04
N GLY A 329 7.57 1.48 2.95
CA GLY A 329 8.03 1.26 4.31
C GLY A 329 9.30 0.43 4.37
N TYR A 330 9.33 -0.77 3.78
CA TYR A 330 10.49 -1.66 3.85
C TYR A 330 11.61 -1.26 2.88
N LEU A 331 11.30 -0.88 1.63
CA LEU A 331 12.29 -0.68 0.58
C LEU A 331 12.56 0.79 0.25
N ASN A 332 11.71 1.72 0.69
CA ASN A 332 11.75 3.12 0.24
C ASN A 332 11.59 3.27 -1.29
N LEU A 333 10.94 2.30 -1.93
CA LEU A 333 10.66 2.30 -3.35
C LEU A 333 9.27 2.88 -3.58
N ARG A 334 9.16 3.85 -4.49
CA ARG A 334 7.88 4.47 -4.88
C ARG A 334 7.57 4.12 -6.31
N ILE A 335 6.43 3.47 -6.51
CA ILE A 335 5.86 3.18 -7.83
C ILE A 335 4.45 3.75 -7.86
N GLN A 336 3.95 4.08 -9.05
CA GLN A 336 2.60 4.58 -9.20
C GLN A 336 1.57 3.51 -8.76
N PRO A 337 0.51 3.87 -8.02
CA PRO A 337 -0.46 2.90 -7.50
C PRO A 337 -1.09 1.99 -8.56
N TRP A 338 -1.32 2.50 -9.79
CA TRP A 338 -1.87 1.68 -10.88
C TRP A 338 -0.89 0.66 -11.43
N VAL A 339 0.39 0.98 -11.52
CA VAL A 339 1.42 0.04 -11.97
C VAL A 339 1.52 -1.10 -10.96
N ARG A 340 1.56 -0.74 -9.68
CA ARG A 340 1.51 -1.69 -8.57
C ARG A 340 0.30 -2.61 -8.69
N ARG A 341 -0.88 -2.01 -8.86
CA ARG A 341 -2.14 -2.74 -8.97
C ARG A 341 -2.12 -3.74 -10.11
N ILE A 342 -1.66 -3.35 -11.29
CA ILE A 342 -1.55 -4.27 -12.44
C ILE A 342 -0.59 -5.41 -12.11
N ILE A 343 0.58 -5.13 -11.53
CA ILE A 343 1.56 -6.17 -11.18
C ILE A 343 0.97 -7.17 -10.18
N THR A 344 0.44 -6.69 -9.06
CA THR A 344 -0.14 -7.58 -8.03
C THR A 344 -1.34 -8.35 -8.58
N ARG A 345 -2.15 -7.71 -9.41
CA ARG A 345 -3.31 -8.32 -10.05
C ARG A 345 -2.93 -9.40 -11.05
N LEU A 346 -1.87 -9.20 -11.85
CA LEU A 346 -1.36 -10.24 -12.74
C LEU A 346 -0.78 -11.42 -11.95
N ILE A 347 -0.05 -11.16 -10.86
CA ILE A 347 0.49 -12.21 -9.98
C ILE A 347 -0.65 -13.04 -9.35
N ALA A 348 -1.79 -12.42 -9.04
CA ALA A 348 -2.97 -13.12 -8.53
C ALA A 348 -3.78 -13.84 -9.61
N ILE A 349 -4.03 -13.19 -10.76
CA ILE A 349 -4.89 -13.74 -11.83
C ILE A 349 -4.23 -14.91 -12.56
N ILE A 350 -2.93 -14.86 -12.84
CA ILE A 350 -2.27 -15.89 -13.66
C ILE A 350 -2.42 -17.28 -13.01
N PRO A 351 -2.11 -17.48 -11.71
CA PRO A 351 -2.37 -18.75 -11.03
C PRO A 351 -3.85 -19.15 -11.03
N ALA A 352 -4.77 -18.19 -10.87
CA ALA A 352 -6.21 -18.46 -10.89
C ALA A 352 -6.66 -19.01 -12.25
N ILE A 353 -6.30 -18.35 -13.35
CA ILE A 353 -6.66 -18.78 -14.71
C ILE A 353 -6.03 -20.13 -15.03
N LEU A 354 -4.74 -20.32 -14.71
CA LEU A 354 -4.07 -21.61 -14.94
C LEU A 354 -4.76 -22.75 -14.17
N THR A 355 -5.15 -22.50 -12.92
CA THR A 355 -5.88 -23.47 -12.11
C THR A 355 -7.22 -23.83 -12.75
N VAL A 356 -8.00 -22.84 -13.18
CA VAL A 356 -9.30 -23.07 -13.83
C VAL A 356 -9.14 -23.84 -15.14
N VAL A 357 -8.14 -23.51 -15.96
CA VAL A 357 -7.92 -24.16 -17.27
C VAL A 357 -7.40 -25.59 -17.13
N ILE A 358 -6.50 -25.85 -16.17
CA ILE A 358 -5.83 -27.15 -16.03
C ILE A 358 -6.62 -28.11 -15.11
N LEU A 359 -7.15 -27.60 -14.00
CA LEU A 359 -7.76 -28.40 -12.92
C LEU A 359 -9.28 -28.24 -12.83
N GLY A 360 -9.87 -27.31 -13.59
CA GLY A 360 -11.30 -27.03 -13.59
C GLY A 360 -11.76 -26.09 -12.47
N GLU A 361 -13.04 -25.70 -12.51
CA GLU A 361 -13.62 -24.71 -11.58
C GLU A 361 -13.63 -25.19 -10.11
N GLY A 362 -13.82 -26.50 -9.87
CA GLY A 362 -13.83 -27.06 -8.51
C GLY A 362 -12.46 -26.98 -7.78
N ALA A 363 -11.37 -26.69 -8.48
CA ALA A 363 -10.07 -26.47 -7.85
C ALA A 363 -9.94 -25.07 -7.21
N THR A 364 -10.86 -24.14 -7.51
CA THR A 364 -10.80 -22.75 -7.04
C THR A 364 -11.07 -22.62 -5.54
N GLY A 365 -11.92 -23.48 -4.97
CA GLY A 365 -12.14 -23.55 -3.53
C GLY A 365 -10.86 -23.91 -2.76
N LYS A 366 -10.13 -24.94 -3.22
CA LYS A 366 -8.83 -25.31 -2.65
C LYS A 366 -7.79 -24.19 -2.78
N LEU A 367 -7.78 -23.49 -3.92
CA LEU A 367 -6.90 -22.36 -4.14
C LEU A 367 -7.19 -21.19 -3.19
N LEU A 368 -8.47 -20.92 -2.90
CA LEU A 368 -8.91 -19.91 -1.95
C LEU A 368 -8.53 -20.28 -0.51
N VAL A 369 -8.62 -21.55 -0.11
CA VAL A 369 -8.11 -22.00 1.20
C VAL A 369 -6.59 -21.85 1.27
N LEU A 370 -5.86 -22.28 0.24
CA LEU A 370 -4.40 -22.16 0.17
C LEU A 370 -3.95 -20.70 0.30
N SER A 371 -4.67 -19.76 -0.30
CA SER A 371 -4.32 -18.34 -0.17
C SER A 371 -4.43 -17.84 1.28
N GLN A 372 -5.38 -18.36 2.06
CA GLN A 372 -5.49 -18.04 3.49
C GLN A 372 -4.34 -18.63 4.30
N VAL A 373 -3.86 -19.82 3.93
CA VAL A 373 -2.66 -20.42 4.55
C VAL A 373 -1.43 -19.55 4.34
N VAL A 374 -1.23 -19.08 3.10
CA VAL A 374 -0.12 -18.16 2.78
C VAL A 374 -0.25 -16.83 3.54
N LEU A 375 -1.47 -16.32 3.69
CA LEU A 375 -1.73 -15.11 4.45
C LEU A 375 -1.44 -15.29 5.96
N SER A 376 -1.89 -16.40 6.56
CA SER A 376 -1.70 -16.67 7.99
C SER A 376 -0.22 -16.84 8.34
N LEU A 377 0.57 -17.44 7.45
CA LEU A 377 2.03 -17.58 7.59
C LEU A 377 2.74 -16.24 7.83
N GLN A 378 2.30 -15.17 7.17
CA GLN A 378 2.90 -13.85 7.30
C GLN A 378 2.59 -13.17 8.64
N LEU A 379 1.56 -13.64 9.36
CA LEU A 379 1.01 -12.95 10.52
C LEU A 379 2.00 -12.81 11.68
N GLY A 380 2.77 -13.86 11.97
CA GLY A 380 3.80 -13.82 13.01
C GLY A 380 4.87 -12.74 12.75
N PHE A 381 5.23 -12.56 11.48
CA PHE A 381 6.22 -11.57 11.05
C PHE A 381 5.72 -10.12 11.15
N ALA A 382 4.41 -9.89 11.24
CA ALA A 382 3.82 -8.58 11.47
C ALA A 382 3.53 -8.31 12.96
N ILE A 383 2.91 -9.27 13.66
CA ILE A 383 2.48 -9.11 15.06
C ILE A 383 3.68 -8.96 15.99
N ILE A 384 4.71 -9.80 15.85
CA ILE A 384 5.82 -9.82 16.81
C ILE A 384 6.60 -8.49 16.80
N PRO A 385 7.02 -7.95 15.63
CA PRO A 385 7.61 -6.61 15.59
C PRO A 385 6.68 -5.53 16.15
N LEU A 386 5.38 -5.61 15.84
CA LEU A 386 4.41 -4.65 16.34
C LEU A 386 4.40 -4.60 17.86
N ILE A 387 4.30 -5.77 18.53
CA ILE A 387 4.32 -5.88 20.00
C ILE A 387 5.60 -5.28 20.57
N HIS A 388 6.76 -5.56 19.98
CA HIS A 388 8.02 -4.98 20.40
C HIS A 388 8.04 -3.45 20.28
N PHE A 389 7.59 -2.91 19.15
CA PHE A 389 7.63 -1.46 18.91
C PHE A 389 6.71 -0.69 19.83
N VAL A 390 5.50 -1.19 20.11
CA VAL A 390 4.56 -0.51 21.02
C VAL A 390 4.92 -0.71 22.50
N SER A 391 5.79 -1.67 22.82
CA SER A 391 6.32 -1.91 24.17
C SER A 391 7.58 -1.10 24.49
N ASP A 392 8.26 -0.54 23.48
CA ASP A 392 9.49 0.22 23.67
C ASP A 392 9.23 1.59 24.32
N LYS A 393 9.52 1.70 25.62
CA LYS A 393 9.36 2.94 26.40
C LYS A 393 10.21 4.11 25.87
N LYS A 394 11.33 3.86 25.17
CA LYS A 394 12.17 4.93 24.61
C LYS A 394 11.50 5.56 23.39
N LYS A 395 10.96 4.72 22.50
CA LYS A 395 10.32 5.17 21.25
C LYS A 395 8.86 5.59 21.42
N MET A 396 8.14 5.02 22.38
CA MET A 396 6.72 5.29 22.64
C MET A 396 6.48 6.29 23.78
N HIS A 397 7.54 6.70 24.50
CA HIS A 397 7.46 7.60 25.65
C HIS A 397 6.37 7.15 26.65
N ASN A 398 5.52 8.07 27.10
CA ASN A 398 4.42 7.81 28.03
C ASN A 398 3.25 7.00 27.44
N PHE A 399 3.33 6.59 26.17
CA PHE A 399 2.26 5.89 25.45
C PHE A 399 2.56 4.40 25.19
N ALA A 400 3.68 3.91 25.70
CA ALA A 400 4.01 2.48 25.67
C ALA A 400 2.89 1.65 26.32
N ILE A 401 2.66 0.44 25.79
CA ILE A 401 1.63 -0.44 26.33
C ILE A 401 1.98 -0.93 27.73
N LYS A 402 0.97 -1.04 28.60
CA LYS A 402 1.10 -1.53 29.97
C LYS A 402 1.27 -3.05 30.00
N ILE A 403 1.77 -3.58 31.11
CA ILE A 403 2.02 -5.02 31.32
C ILE A 403 0.81 -5.91 30.98
N PRO A 404 -0.44 -5.61 31.40
CA PRO A 404 -1.58 -6.47 31.06
C PRO A 404 -1.81 -6.58 29.54
N MET A 405 -1.65 -5.46 28.82
CA MET A 405 -1.77 -5.44 27.37
C MET A 405 -0.61 -6.20 26.72
N GLN A 406 0.62 -6.09 27.26
CA GLN A 406 1.76 -6.88 26.78
C GLN A 406 1.53 -8.37 26.92
N ILE A 407 1.07 -8.82 28.10
CA ILE A 407 0.76 -10.23 28.37
C ILE A 407 -0.32 -10.72 27.41
N GLY A 408 -1.43 -9.99 27.26
CA GLY A 408 -2.49 -10.33 26.32
C GLY A 408 -2.01 -10.40 24.87
N SER A 409 -1.18 -9.45 24.44
CA SER A 409 -0.63 -9.42 23.08
C SER A 409 0.29 -10.61 22.81
N TRP A 410 1.17 -10.96 23.77
CA TRP A 410 2.07 -12.11 23.64
C TRP A 410 1.34 -13.45 23.71
N LEU A 411 0.27 -13.55 24.52
CA LEU A 411 -0.59 -14.73 24.55
C LEU A 411 -1.26 -14.93 23.18
N ILE A 412 -1.80 -13.86 22.60
CA ILE A 412 -2.40 -13.88 21.26
C ILE A 412 -1.36 -14.28 20.20
N ALA A 413 -0.17 -13.68 20.25
CA ALA A 413 0.91 -14.02 19.32
C ALA A 413 1.33 -15.49 19.46
N LEU A 414 1.41 -16.02 20.69
CA LEU A 414 1.74 -17.42 20.94
C LEU A 414 0.68 -18.36 20.38
N ILE A 415 -0.60 -18.06 20.58
CA ILE A 415 -1.71 -18.84 20.02
C ILE A 415 -1.62 -18.83 18.50
N ILE A 416 -1.59 -17.65 17.88
CA ILE A 416 -1.55 -17.52 16.41
C ILE A 416 -0.33 -18.24 15.81
N VAL A 417 0.87 -17.99 16.33
CA VAL A 417 2.10 -18.60 15.80
C VAL A 417 2.08 -20.11 16.01
N GLY A 418 1.59 -20.60 17.15
CA GLY A 418 1.46 -22.03 17.43
C GLY A 418 0.47 -22.72 16.49
N LEU A 419 -0.69 -22.11 16.26
CA LEU A 419 -1.69 -22.62 15.32
C LEU A 419 -1.18 -22.62 13.88
N ASN A 420 -0.49 -21.56 13.46
CA ASN A 420 0.10 -21.48 12.12
C ASN A 420 1.24 -22.50 11.94
N ALA A 421 2.07 -22.69 12.96
CA ALA A 421 3.12 -23.71 12.92
C ALA A 421 2.53 -25.12 12.78
N LYS A 422 1.42 -25.40 13.50
CA LYS A 422 0.68 -26.65 13.34
C LYS A 422 0.10 -26.79 11.93
N LEU A 423 -0.57 -25.76 11.42
CA LEU A 423 -1.17 -25.78 10.09
C LEU A 423 -0.11 -26.06 9.01
N VAL A 424 1.05 -25.40 9.08
CA VAL A 424 2.17 -25.63 8.15
C VAL A 424 2.69 -27.05 8.25
N TYR A 425 2.80 -27.59 9.47
CA TYR A 425 3.22 -28.96 9.68
C TYR A 425 2.23 -29.94 9.05
N ASP A 426 0.93 -29.78 9.34
CA ASP A 426 -0.14 -30.63 8.82
C ASP A 426 -0.17 -30.59 7.27
N GLU A 427 0.00 -29.41 6.67
CA GLU A 427 0.03 -29.24 5.21
C GLU A 427 1.27 -29.88 4.57
N ILE A 428 2.46 -29.70 5.16
CA ILE A 428 3.70 -30.33 4.67
C ILE A 428 3.61 -31.86 4.77
N VAL A 429 3.09 -32.39 5.87
CA VAL A 429 2.89 -33.84 6.05
C VAL A 429 1.89 -34.35 5.02
N GLY A 430 0.75 -33.66 4.84
CA GLY A 430 -0.25 -34.01 3.83
C GLY A 430 0.33 -34.04 2.42
N TRP A 431 1.15 -33.06 2.04
CA TRP A 431 1.84 -33.05 0.75
C TRP A 431 2.85 -34.18 0.62
N LEU A 432 3.58 -34.53 1.68
CA LEU A 432 4.54 -35.64 1.66
C LEU A 432 3.86 -37.00 1.47
N GLU A 433 2.67 -37.19 2.05
CA GLU A 433 1.89 -38.43 1.94
C GLU A 433 1.20 -38.58 0.57
N THR A 434 0.77 -37.47 -0.03
CA THR A 434 -0.03 -37.47 -1.27
C THR A 434 0.79 -37.29 -2.55
N SER A 435 2.01 -36.76 -2.46
CA SER A 435 2.81 -36.44 -3.65
C SER A 435 3.51 -37.66 -4.24
N GLU A 436 3.40 -37.83 -5.57
CA GLU A 436 4.16 -38.84 -6.33
C GLU A 436 5.69 -38.57 -6.29
N HIS A 437 6.09 -37.32 -6.06
CA HIS A 437 7.49 -36.89 -6.02
C HIS A 437 7.81 -36.10 -4.73
N PRO A 438 7.85 -36.76 -3.57
CA PRO A 438 8.07 -36.10 -2.27
C PRO A 438 9.44 -35.42 -2.15
N ILE A 439 10.39 -35.77 -3.02
CA ILE A 439 11.73 -35.18 -3.04
C ILE A 439 11.70 -33.66 -3.29
N TYR A 440 10.76 -33.16 -4.09
CA TYR A 440 10.61 -31.72 -4.33
C TYR A 440 10.18 -30.98 -3.06
N ILE A 441 9.33 -31.58 -2.24
CA ILE A 441 8.90 -30.99 -0.96
C ILE A 441 10.07 -30.91 0.01
N TRP A 442 10.87 -31.98 0.08
CA TRP A 442 12.08 -32.02 0.91
C TRP A 442 13.14 -31.01 0.49
N VAL A 443 13.33 -30.80 -0.81
CA VAL A 443 14.38 -29.92 -1.34
C VAL A 443 13.95 -28.46 -1.34
N PHE A 444 12.66 -28.16 -1.59
CA PHE A 444 12.20 -26.78 -1.77
C PHE A 444 11.36 -26.27 -0.59
N VAL A 445 10.37 -27.02 -0.12
CA VAL A 445 9.39 -26.52 0.87
C VAL A 445 9.97 -26.55 2.29
N ILE A 446 10.58 -27.67 2.70
CA ILE A 446 11.09 -27.84 4.06
C ILE A 446 12.19 -26.82 4.41
N PRO A 447 13.18 -26.54 3.54
CA PRO A 447 14.19 -25.52 3.82
C PRO A 447 13.60 -24.11 3.95
N ILE A 448 12.57 -23.77 3.17
CA ILE A 448 11.85 -22.50 3.29
C ILE A 448 11.14 -22.41 4.65
N ALA A 449 10.45 -23.46 5.08
CA ALA A 449 9.76 -23.51 6.38
C ALA A 449 10.74 -23.37 7.55
N ILE A 450 11.91 -24.04 7.47
CA ILE A 450 12.99 -23.91 8.45
C ILE A 450 13.54 -22.49 8.44
N GLY A 451 13.81 -21.92 7.26
CA GLY A 451 14.30 -20.54 7.12
C GLY A 451 13.33 -19.51 7.70
N ALA A 452 12.03 -19.67 7.45
CA ALA A 452 10.98 -18.83 8.04
C ALA A 452 10.95 -18.96 9.58
N SER A 453 11.09 -20.18 10.11
CA SER A 453 11.14 -20.44 11.54
C SER A 453 12.35 -19.77 12.19
N ILE A 454 13.54 -19.87 11.58
CA ILE A 454 14.76 -19.21 12.04
C ILE A 454 14.60 -17.69 12.01
N LEU A 455 14.00 -17.14 10.95
CA LEU A 455 13.73 -15.72 10.83
C LEU A 455 12.77 -15.23 11.93
N LEU A 456 11.74 -16.02 12.26
CA LEU A 456 10.78 -15.69 13.31
C LEU A 456 11.45 -15.68 14.68
N VAL A 457 12.26 -16.69 15.00
CA VAL A 457 13.08 -16.75 16.21
C VAL A 457 14.02 -15.55 16.29
N TYR A 458 14.68 -15.20 15.19
CA TYR A 458 15.53 -14.01 15.12
C TYR A 458 14.74 -12.74 15.48
N ILE A 459 13.54 -12.54 14.91
CA ILE A 459 12.69 -11.38 15.16
C ILE A 459 12.26 -11.29 16.63
N ILE A 460 11.90 -12.42 17.26
CA ILE A 460 11.51 -12.51 18.67
C ILE A 460 12.65 -12.07 19.60
N PHE A 461 13.86 -12.60 19.39
CA PHE A 461 14.96 -12.40 20.34
C PHE A 461 15.79 -11.16 20.08
N ARG A 462 15.78 -10.63 18.85
CA ARG A 462 16.63 -9.50 18.47
C ARG A 462 16.51 -8.25 19.36
N PRO A 463 15.31 -7.84 19.81
CA PRO A 463 15.19 -6.67 20.70
C PRO A 463 15.92 -6.86 22.04
N PHE A 464 16.03 -8.09 22.54
CA PHE A 464 16.76 -8.42 23.77
C PHE A 464 18.27 -8.39 23.57
N ILE A 465 18.75 -8.84 22.41
CA ILE A 465 20.19 -8.91 22.08
C ILE A 465 20.79 -7.51 21.87
N ARG A 466 20.02 -6.57 21.30
CA ARG A 466 20.54 -5.26 20.87
C ARG A 466 20.40 -4.11 21.87
N SER A 467 19.84 -4.34 23.05
CA SER A 467 19.70 -3.33 24.12
C SER A 467 21.03 -2.61 24.47
N LYS A 468 22.19 -3.26 24.19
CA LYS A 468 23.52 -2.70 24.44
C LYS A 468 24.22 -2.03 23.25
N LEU A 469 23.76 -2.18 22.00
CA LEU A 469 24.55 -1.79 20.82
C LEU A 469 23.77 -0.87 19.86
N ARG A 470 24.23 0.38 19.82
CA ARG A 470 23.82 1.53 18.99
C ARG A 470 22.66 2.38 19.53
N SER A 471 23.03 3.43 20.25
CA SER A 471 22.45 4.75 19.96
C SER A 471 22.76 5.04 18.49
N PRO A 472 21.76 5.25 17.61
CA PRO A 472 22.07 5.85 16.33
C PRO A 472 22.64 7.24 16.64
N LYS A 473 23.85 7.54 16.15
CA LYS A 473 24.31 8.91 15.97
C LYS A 473 23.35 9.56 14.95
N LEU A 474 22.19 9.99 15.43
CA LEU A 474 21.20 10.77 14.68
C LEU A 474 21.39 12.24 15.01
N VAL A 475 22.63 12.69 14.91
CA VAL A 475 22.96 14.06 14.51
C VAL A 475 24.14 13.88 13.56
N PRO A 476 23.95 14.01 12.23
CA PRO A 476 25.11 14.23 11.37
C PRO A 476 25.72 15.54 11.85
N HIS A 477 26.97 15.49 12.32
CA HIS A 477 27.85 16.63 12.58
C HIS A 477 27.16 17.99 12.39
N ILE A 478 26.52 18.50 13.45
CA ILE A 478 26.58 19.94 13.66
C ILE A 478 27.94 20.10 14.29
N ASP A 479 28.97 20.08 13.44
CA ASP A 479 30.17 20.83 13.78
C ASP A 479 29.66 22.25 14.09
N GLU A 480 30.21 22.91 15.12
CA GLU A 480 29.82 24.28 15.46
C GLU A 480 29.67 25.08 14.17
N VAL A 481 28.60 25.87 14.07
CA VAL A 481 28.42 26.76 12.92
C VAL A 481 29.61 27.72 12.92
N VAL A 482 30.67 27.35 12.21
CA VAL A 482 31.82 28.21 11.96
C VAL A 482 31.34 29.23 10.95
N TYR A 483 30.71 30.27 11.46
CA TYR A 483 30.38 31.45 10.69
C TYR A 483 31.70 32.14 10.37
N ASN A 484 32.21 31.90 9.16
CA ASN A 484 33.44 32.52 8.70
C ASN A 484 33.08 33.90 8.16
N ASP A 485 33.51 34.98 8.83
CA ASP A 485 33.20 36.38 8.46
C ASP A 485 33.73 36.78 7.07
N GLN A 486 34.54 35.92 6.43
CA GLN A 486 35.04 36.10 5.07
C GLN A 486 34.15 35.40 4.04
N LEU A 487 32.89 35.84 3.90
CA LEU A 487 32.10 35.54 2.71
C LEU A 487 32.50 36.51 1.59
N GLU A 488 33.66 36.29 0.97
CA GLU A 488 33.99 36.97 -0.28
C GLU A 488 33.08 36.41 -1.38
N SER A 489 32.03 37.17 -1.72
CA SER A 489 31.22 36.93 -2.92
C SER A 489 32.14 37.13 -4.14
N LYS A 490 32.63 36.03 -4.72
CA LYS A 490 33.32 36.10 -6.01
C LYS A 490 32.29 36.43 -7.09
N PRO A 491 32.41 37.56 -7.81
CA PRO A 491 31.50 37.87 -8.89
C PRO A 491 31.68 36.84 -10.02
N TYR A 492 30.57 36.35 -10.58
CA TYR A 492 30.58 35.46 -11.74
C TYR A 492 31.11 36.22 -12.95
N LYS A 493 32.22 35.77 -13.54
CA LYS A 493 32.89 36.45 -14.66
C LYS A 493 32.57 35.83 -16.01
N GLN A 494 32.30 34.53 -16.06
CA GLN A 494 31.96 33.78 -17.27
C GLN A 494 30.56 33.17 -17.14
N ILE A 495 29.56 33.78 -17.78
CA ILE A 495 28.15 33.40 -17.62
C ILE A 495 27.61 32.80 -18.91
N ALA A 496 27.19 31.53 -18.85
CA ALA A 496 26.50 30.87 -19.95
C ALA A 496 24.98 31.08 -19.85
N ILE A 497 24.32 31.39 -20.96
CA ILE A 497 22.87 31.56 -21.04
C ILE A 497 22.34 30.65 -22.14
N ALA A 498 21.53 29.65 -21.79
CA ALA A 498 20.84 28.83 -22.78
C ALA A 498 19.61 29.59 -23.30
N ILE A 499 19.51 29.74 -24.62
CA ILE A 499 18.44 30.44 -25.33
C ILE A 499 17.69 29.44 -26.21
N ASP A 500 16.36 29.44 -26.12
CA ASP A 500 15.46 28.60 -26.93
C ASP A 500 14.42 29.41 -27.74
N PHE A 501 14.65 30.72 -27.85
CA PHE A 501 13.79 31.69 -28.52
C PHE A 501 12.37 31.78 -27.94
N SER A 502 12.23 31.43 -26.67
CA SER A 502 10.96 31.52 -25.94
C SER A 502 10.75 32.87 -25.25
N ASN A 503 9.53 33.06 -24.73
CA ASN A 503 9.19 34.22 -23.91
C ASN A 503 10.02 34.31 -22.61
N VAL A 504 10.60 33.19 -22.16
CA VAL A 504 11.38 33.12 -20.91
C VAL A 504 12.79 33.69 -21.09
N ASP A 505 13.33 33.69 -22.31
CA ASP A 505 14.68 34.17 -22.60
C ASP A 505 14.92 35.60 -22.13
N ARG A 506 13.91 36.47 -22.24
CA ARG A 506 14.01 37.86 -21.76
C ARG A 506 14.31 37.91 -20.26
N LYS A 507 13.68 37.03 -19.46
CA LYS A 507 13.91 36.93 -18.02
C LYS A 507 15.24 36.24 -17.71
N SER A 508 15.60 35.20 -18.47
CA SER A 508 16.89 34.51 -18.35
C SER A 508 18.06 35.46 -18.58
N ILE A 509 18.00 36.26 -19.65
CA ILE A 509 19.01 37.27 -19.97
C ILE A 509 19.03 38.38 -18.90
N ALA A 510 17.88 38.91 -18.49
CA ALA A 510 17.84 39.95 -17.46
C ALA A 510 18.48 39.48 -16.14
N THR A 511 18.19 38.23 -15.74
CA THR A 511 18.79 37.60 -14.55
C THR A 511 20.30 37.45 -14.70
N ALA A 512 20.77 37.04 -15.88
CA ALA A 512 22.20 36.91 -16.17
C ALA A 512 22.93 38.26 -16.07
N LEU A 513 22.36 39.29 -16.68
CA LEU A 513 22.93 40.64 -16.67
C LEU A 513 22.97 41.23 -15.25
N HIS A 514 21.97 40.90 -14.42
CA HIS A 514 21.98 41.29 -13.00
C HIS A 514 23.06 40.54 -12.19
N LEU A 515 23.29 39.26 -12.50
CA LEU A 515 24.23 38.40 -11.78
C LEU A 515 25.71 38.74 -12.06
N GLY A 516 26.06 39.03 -13.31
CA GLY A 516 27.45 39.29 -13.73
C GLY A 516 27.84 40.76 -13.83
N GLY A 517 26.88 41.67 -13.96
CA GLY A 517 27.16 43.09 -14.18
C GLY A 517 27.90 43.37 -15.50
N LYS A 518 28.61 44.49 -15.57
CA LYS A 518 29.26 44.96 -16.81
C LYS A 518 30.60 44.33 -17.12
N GLU A 519 31.25 43.79 -16.09
CA GLU A 519 32.60 43.22 -16.17
C GLU A 519 32.61 41.74 -16.54
N ALA A 520 31.44 41.09 -16.57
CA ALA A 520 31.30 39.70 -16.95
C ALA A 520 31.25 39.51 -18.49
N GLN A 521 31.77 38.37 -18.92
CA GLN A 521 31.63 37.84 -20.26
C GLN A 521 30.40 36.93 -20.30
N TYR A 522 29.49 37.22 -21.23
CA TYR A 522 28.29 36.44 -21.46
C TYR A 522 28.46 35.56 -22.69
N THR A 523 27.98 34.33 -22.64
CA THR A 523 27.93 33.43 -23.80
C THR A 523 26.52 32.92 -24.00
N LEU A 524 25.90 33.31 -25.11
CA LEU A 524 24.59 32.81 -25.50
C LEU A 524 24.76 31.47 -26.20
N ILE A 525 24.08 30.44 -25.70
CA ILE A 525 24.13 29.08 -26.21
C ILE A 525 22.76 28.74 -26.77
N HIS A 526 22.71 28.44 -28.06
CA HIS A 526 21.50 27.90 -28.70
C HIS A 526 21.84 26.58 -29.39
N VAL A 527 20.91 25.63 -29.40
CA VAL A 527 21.09 24.33 -30.04
C VAL A 527 20.02 24.16 -31.11
N VAL A 528 20.46 24.00 -32.35
CA VAL A 528 19.58 23.78 -33.50
C VAL A 528 19.08 22.33 -33.47
N GLU A 529 17.75 22.16 -33.43
CA GLU A 529 17.07 20.87 -33.23
C GLU A 529 16.51 20.24 -34.52
N THR A 530 16.83 20.78 -35.70
CA THR A 530 16.27 20.28 -36.96
C THR A 530 16.58 18.80 -37.19
N ALA A 531 15.69 18.10 -37.91
CA ALA A 531 15.87 16.68 -38.23
C ALA A 531 17.21 16.41 -38.95
N GLY A 532 17.66 17.37 -39.76
CA GLY A 532 18.96 17.30 -40.41
C GLY A 532 20.13 17.61 -39.46
N ALA A 533 20.00 18.56 -38.52
CA ALA A 533 21.03 18.85 -37.51
C ALA A 533 21.26 17.67 -36.54
N LEU A 534 20.23 16.86 -36.28
CA LEU A 534 20.32 15.63 -35.49
C LEU A 534 21.16 14.53 -36.18
N VAL A 535 21.23 14.53 -37.52
CA VAL A 535 21.90 13.49 -38.32
C VAL A 535 23.26 13.95 -38.85
N TYR A 536 23.35 15.18 -39.37
CA TYR A 536 24.53 15.72 -40.07
C TYR A 536 25.32 16.75 -39.24
N GLY A 537 24.86 17.11 -38.04
CA GLY A 537 25.57 18.01 -37.13
C GLY A 537 25.84 19.39 -37.74
N ASN A 538 27.10 19.82 -37.73
CA ASN A 538 27.53 21.13 -38.23
C ASN A 538 27.71 21.19 -39.76
N GLN A 539 27.45 20.10 -40.49
CA GLN A 539 27.56 20.05 -41.96
C GLN A 539 26.27 20.45 -42.68
N ILE A 540 25.25 20.91 -41.94
CA ILE A 540 23.96 21.29 -42.51
C ILE A 540 23.91 22.79 -42.84
N ASP A 541 23.40 23.10 -44.03
CA ASP A 541 23.15 24.45 -44.51
C ASP A 541 21.65 24.58 -44.85
N ASP A 542 20.81 24.49 -43.83
CA ASP A 542 19.35 24.66 -43.96
C ASP A 542 18.92 26.08 -43.54
N TYR A 543 17.78 26.51 -44.07
CA TYR A 543 17.22 27.84 -43.84
C TYR A 543 16.96 28.11 -42.34
N GLU A 544 16.57 27.08 -41.59
CA GLU A 544 16.26 27.15 -40.17
C GLU A 544 17.52 27.39 -39.33
N THR A 545 18.64 26.70 -39.64
CA THR A 545 19.95 26.97 -39.02
C THR A 545 20.41 28.41 -39.28
N SER A 546 20.25 28.90 -40.51
CA SER A 546 20.59 30.28 -40.88
C SER A 546 19.71 31.30 -40.14
N SER A 547 18.43 30.99 -39.95
CA SER A 547 17.48 31.82 -39.20
C SER A 547 17.82 31.86 -37.71
N ASP A 548 18.10 30.71 -37.07
CA ASP A 548 18.46 30.61 -35.66
C ASP A 548 19.78 31.33 -35.36
N ALA A 549 20.77 31.21 -36.25
CA ALA A 549 22.00 31.98 -36.17
C ALA A 549 21.76 33.49 -36.31
N GLY A 550 20.79 33.89 -37.13
CA GLY A 550 20.34 35.28 -37.26
C GLY A 550 19.72 35.81 -35.97
N TYR A 551 18.76 35.08 -35.39
CA TYR A 551 18.15 35.46 -34.11
C TYR A 551 19.18 35.55 -32.99
N LEU A 552 20.10 34.60 -32.89
CA LEU A 552 21.14 34.62 -31.84
C LEU A 552 22.08 35.84 -31.99
N LYS A 553 22.38 36.25 -33.23
CA LYS A 553 23.12 37.51 -33.51
C LYS A 553 22.33 38.74 -33.11
N ASP A 554 21.01 38.76 -33.34
CA ASP A 554 20.16 39.87 -32.90
C ASP A 554 20.12 40.01 -31.37
N TYR A 555 20.04 38.89 -30.65
CA TYR A 555 20.16 38.88 -29.19
C TYR A 555 21.51 39.42 -28.73
N LYS A 556 22.60 38.97 -29.37
CA LYS A 556 23.95 39.48 -29.09
C LYS A 556 24.02 40.99 -29.28
N GLN A 557 23.61 41.50 -30.44
CA GLN A 557 23.65 42.93 -30.76
C GLN A 557 22.87 43.76 -29.75
N LYS A 558 21.64 43.37 -29.41
CA LYS A 558 20.80 44.10 -28.44
C LYS A 558 21.38 44.14 -27.02
N ILE A 559 22.21 43.17 -26.65
CA ILE A 559 22.87 43.13 -25.35
C ILE A 559 24.19 43.93 -25.40
N GLU A 560 24.93 43.86 -26.51
CA GLU A 560 26.13 44.67 -26.75
C GLU A 560 25.83 46.17 -26.86
N ASP A 561 24.72 46.56 -27.49
CA ASP A 561 24.23 47.94 -27.57
C ASP A 561 23.99 48.55 -26.18
N LYS A 562 23.71 47.70 -25.18
CA LYS A 562 23.56 48.13 -23.79
C LYS A 562 24.91 48.24 -23.07
N GLY A 563 26.02 47.87 -23.70
CA GLY A 563 27.39 47.91 -23.18
C GLY A 563 27.78 46.68 -22.37
N TYR A 564 27.42 45.46 -22.81
CA TYR A 564 27.86 44.21 -22.19
C TYR A 564 28.69 43.40 -23.18
N ASN A 565 29.61 42.56 -22.69
CA ASN A 565 30.47 41.74 -23.55
C ASN A 565 29.84 40.36 -23.80
N VAL A 566 29.46 40.07 -25.05
CA VAL A 566 28.68 38.88 -25.39
C VAL A 566 29.31 38.09 -26.52
N SER A 567 29.43 36.78 -26.33
CA SER A 567 29.76 35.82 -27.38
C SER A 567 28.59 34.87 -27.64
N ILE A 568 28.62 34.19 -28.78
CA ILE A 568 27.59 33.22 -29.16
C ILE A 568 28.22 31.87 -29.43
N LYS A 569 27.53 30.79 -29.05
CA LYS A 569 27.88 29.41 -29.41
C LYS A 569 26.63 28.69 -29.91
N LEU A 570 26.74 28.13 -31.11
CA LEU A 570 25.71 27.29 -31.71
C LEU A 570 26.10 25.81 -31.55
N GLY A 571 25.18 25.03 -31.00
CA GLY A 571 25.24 23.57 -30.97
C GLY A 571 24.28 22.96 -32.00
N PHE A 572 24.52 21.70 -32.36
CA PHE A 572 23.69 20.98 -33.33
C PHE A 572 23.22 19.63 -32.76
N GLY A 573 21.93 19.35 -32.86
CA GLY A 573 21.32 18.10 -32.41
C GLY A 573 20.62 18.21 -31.04
N ASN A 574 20.83 17.25 -30.15
CA ASN A 574 20.04 17.18 -28.91
C ASN A 574 20.49 18.22 -27.85
N PRO A 575 19.62 19.16 -27.41
CA PRO A 575 19.98 20.22 -26.45
C PRO A 575 20.52 19.68 -25.12
N LYS A 576 19.95 18.58 -24.62
CA LYS A 576 20.35 17.94 -23.35
C LYS A 576 21.80 17.47 -23.36
N LYS A 577 22.36 17.17 -24.53
CA LYS A 577 23.75 16.74 -24.69
C LYS A 577 24.64 17.92 -25.06
N GLN A 578 24.22 18.76 -26.00
CA GLN A 578 25.05 19.85 -26.53
C GLN A 578 25.25 20.98 -25.51
N ILE A 579 24.19 21.39 -24.79
CA ILE A 579 24.32 22.42 -23.74
C ILE A 579 25.32 21.95 -22.69
N SER A 580 25.18 20.72 -22.19
CA SER A 580 26.10 20.17 -21.20
C SER A 580 27.54 20.08 -21.71
N LYS A 581 27.74 19.69 -22.98
CA LYS A 581 29.06 19.63 -23.61
C LYS A 581 29.70 21.01 -23.68
N ILE A 582 29.00 21.99 -24.27
CA ILE A 582 29.50 23.36 -24.43
C ILE A 582 29.86 23.97 -23.07
N VAL A 583 29.03 23.71 -22.05
CA VAL A 583 29.21 24.27 -20.71
C VAL A 583 30.41 23.65 -19.99
N ASN A 584 30.57 22.33 -20.05
CA ASN A 584 31.69 21.65 -19.41
C ASN A 584 33.04 21.92 -20.08
N GLU A 585 33.04 22.14 -21.40
CA GLU A 585 34.26 22.48 -22.17
C GLU A 585 34.59 23.98 -22.14
N GLY A 586 33.63 24.84 -21.78
CA GLY A 586 33.70 26.29 -21.96
C GLY A 586 34.21 27.11 -20.78
N GLY A 587 34.52 26.49 -19.63
CA GLY A 587 35.08 27.18 -18.47
C GLY A 587 34.17 28.26 -17.87
N PHE A 588 32.85 28.03 -17.84
CA PHE A 588 31.88 28.97 -17.29
C PHE A 588 31.76 28.85 -15.76
N ASP A 589 31.41 29.94 -15.10
CA ASP A 589 31.19 29.97 -13.65
C ASP A 589 29.75 29.59 -13.28
N VAL A 590 28.78 29.87 -14.17
CA VAL A 590 27.34 29.56 -13.96
C VAL A 590 26.61 29.42 -15.30
N LEU A 591 25.62 28.53 -15.33
CA LEU A 591 24.68 28.37 -16.45
C LEU A 591 23.29 28.88 -16.05
N ILE A 592 22.68 29.70 -16.90
CA ILE A 592 21.32 30.21 -16.74
C ILE A 592 20.42 29.60 -17.81
N MET A 593 19.30 29.01 -17.38
CA MET A 593 18.33 28.36 -18.27
C MET A 593 16.91 28.81 -17.98
N GLY A 594 16.12 29.03 -19.03
CA GLY A 594 14.68 29.17 -18.93
C GLY A 594 13.99 27.83 -18.62
N ALA A 595 12.93 27.87 -17.83
CA ALA A 595 12.00 26.76 -17.65
C ALA A 595 10.59 27.21 -18.03
N HIS A 596 10.03 26.52 -19.03
CA HIS A 596 8.66 26.73 -19.50
C HIS A 596 7.63 26.25 -18.48
N GLY A 597 6.47 26.91 -18.44
CA GLY A 597 5.29 26.41 -17.73
C GLY A 597 4.84 25.04 -18.24
N HIS A 598 4.52 24.15 -17.31
CA HIS A 598 4.16 22.73 -17.52
C HIS A 598 3.23 22.45 -18.71
N ASN A 599 3.70 21.63 -19.67
CA ASN A 599 2.82 20.88 -20.58
C ASN A 599 2.84 19.40 -20.19
N TRP A 600 1.87 19.04 -19.34
CA TRP A 600 1.75 17.81 -18.55
C TRP A 600 2.05 16.48 -19.25
N MET A 601 1.82 16.33 -20.56
CA MET A 601 1.97 15.02 -21.22
C MET A 601 3.34 14.74 -21.86
N LYS A 602 4.10 15.73 -22.33
CA LYS A 602 5.40 15.47 -23.00
C LYS A 602 6.56 15.32 -22.01
N ASP A 603 6.49 15.99 -20.86
CA ASP A 603 7.55 15.96 -19.84
C ASP A 603 7.62 14.62 -19.07
N ILE A 604 6.49 13.91 -18.97
CA ILE A 604 6.35 12.63 -18.25
C ILE A 604 7.14 11.50 -18.94
N LEU A 605 7.36 11.58 -20.25
CA LEU A 605 7.94 10.50 -21.04
C LEU A 605 9.44 10.72 -21.36
N LEU A 606 9.91 11.96 -21.41
CA LEU A 606 11.27 12.29 -21.90
C LEU A 606 12.15 13.02 -20.88
N GLY A 607 11.60 13.49 -19.76
CA GLY A 607 12.26 14.39 -18.81
C GLY A 607 12.50 15.78 -19.40
N THR A 608 12.44 16.83 -18.57
CA THR A 608 12.70 18.20 -19.03
C THR A 608 14.17 18.37 -19.44
N THR A 609 14.46 19.25 -20.40
CA THR A 609 15.84 19.58 -20.79
C THR A 609 16.65 20.08 -19.59
N VAL A 610 16.01 20.87 -18.74
CA VAL A 610 16.58 21.42 -17.50
C VAL A 610 17.01 20.32 -16.54
N ASP A 611 16.17 19.33 -16.25
CA ASP A 611 16.55 18.24 -15.33
C ASP A 611 17.72 17.44 -15.88
N THR A 612 17.75 17.17 -17.19
CA THR A 612 18.84 16.39 -17.79
C THR A 612 20.17 17.16 -17.77
N VAL A 613 20.15 18.44 -18.12
CA VAL A 613 21.34 19.31 -18.10
C VAL A 613 21.84 19.49 -16.67
N ARG A 614 20.93 19.60 -15.68
CA ARG A 614 21.27 19.71 -14.25
C ARG A 614 22.18 18.61 -13.73
N HIS A 615 21.97 17.38 -14.18
CA HIS A 615 22.78 16.24 -13.71
C HIS A 615 24.08 16.07 -14.49
N LYS A 616 24.30 16.82 -15.57
CA LYS A 616 25.41 16.62 -16.51
C LYS A 616 26.44 17.75 -16.54
N VAL A 617 26.13 18.91 -15.98
CA VAL A 617 27.10 20.02 -15.90
C VAL A 617 27.82 20.03 -14.57
N ASN A 618 29.08 20.50 -14.59
CA ASN A 618 29.94 20.57 -13.41
C ASN A 618 29.90 21.92 -12.69
N ILE A 619 28.98 22.81 -13.09
CA ILE A 619 28.89 24.19 -12.62
C ILE A 619 27.50 24.48 -12.05
N PRO A 620 27.35 25.51 -11.18
CA PRO A 620 26.04 25.96 -10.73
C PRO A 620 25.08 26.26 -11.89
N ILE A 621 23.82 25.86 -11.74
CA ILE A 621 22.73 26.22 -12.66
C ILE A 621 21.69 27.06 -11.94
N MET A 622 21.30 28.17 -12.57
CA MET A 622 20.16 28.98 -12.17
C MET A 622 19.02 28.79 -13.17
N ILE A 623 17.86 28.37 -12.66
CA ILE A 623 16.66 28.12 -13.46
C ILE A 623 15.71 29.31 -13.31
N VAL A 624 15.40 29.97 -14.41
CA VAL A 624 14.47 31.10 -14.46
C VAL A 624 13.12 30.60 -14.96
N ARG A 625 12.09 30.74 -14.14
CA ARG A 625 10.72 30.31 -14.49
C ARG A 625 9.95 31.46 -15.14
N GLU A 626 9.03 31.07 -16.03
CA GLU A 626 8.09 31.97 -16.71
C GLU A 626 7.22 32.79 -15.77
#